data_AF-A0A2G5VSB5-F1
#
_entry.id   AF-A0A2G5VSB5-F1
#
_cell.length_a   1.000
_cell.length_b   1.000
_cell.length_c   1.000
_cell.angle_alpha   90.00
_cell.angle_beta   90.00
_cell.angle_gamma   90.00
#
_symmetry.space_group_name_H-M   'P 1'
#
loop_
_entity.id
_entity.type
_entity.pdbx_description
1 polymer ?
#
loop_
_entity_poly.entity_id
_entity_poly.type
_entity_poly.pdbx_seq_one_letter_code
_entity_poly.pdbx_strand_id
1 'polypeptide(L)'
;MFARKGKSSDVQASISRFTDLNRDCVSRVKHLKILLDTLTTNEKRQLLDEHSFETFHLVDELLLANDVSSQIDSAIEAESGLWTLEQVLCLAPELVGSGEFFEFPAIFLDSQ
;
A
#
# COMPACT_ATOMS: atom_id res chain seq x y z
N MET A 1 9.23 -27.94 -21.37
CA MET A 1 9.69 -26.60 -20.95
C MET A 1 8.46 -25.70 -20.87
N PHE A 2 7.94 -25.45 -19.66
CA PHE A 2 6.84 -24.49 -19.48
C PHE A 2 7.43 -23.12 -19.18
N ALA A 3 7.11 -22.17 -20.05
CA ALA A 3 7.66 -20.83 -20.07
C ALA A 3 7.34 -20.10 -18.75
N ARG A 4 8.38 -19.58 -18.09
CA ARG A 4 8.31 -18.65 -16.95
C ARG A 4 7.83 -17.25 -17.38
N LYS A 5 6.77 -17.16 -18.18
CA LYS A 5 6.22 -15.89 -18.68
C LYS A 5 5.04 -15.35 -17.85
N GLY A 6 4.41 -16.17 -17.00
CA GLY A 6 3.25 -15.75 -16.19
C GLY A 6 3.60 -14.90 -14.95
N LYS A 7 4.74 -15.15 -14.30
CA LYS A 7 5.11 -14.46 -13.05
C LYS A 7 5.20 -12.93 -13.18
N SER A 8 5.60 -12.41 -14.33
CA SER A 8 5.74 -10.97 -14.54
C SER A 8 4.41 -10.28 -14.88
N SER A 9 3.51 -10.95 -15.62
CA SER A 9 2.19 -10.37 -15.94
C SER A 9 1.29 -10.28 -14.71
N ASP A 10 1.37 -11.26 -13.82
CA ASP A 10 0.55 -11.29 -12.60
C ASP A 10 1.01 -10.23 -11.58
N VAL A 11 2.32 -9.94 -11.54
CA VAL A 11 2.90 -8.86 -10.73
C VAL A 11 2.43 -7.50 -11.25
N GLN A 12 2.54 -7.23 -12.56
CA GLN A 12 2.10 -5.95 -13.12
C GLN A 12 0.60 -5.71 -12.96
N ALA A 13 -0.21 -6.75 -13.13
CA ALA A 13 -1.64 -6.67 -12.85
C ALA A 13 -1.93 -6.36 -11.37
N SER A 14 -1.13 -6.90 -10.44
CA SER A 14 -1.28 -6.60 -9.01
C SER A 14 -0.82 -5.20 -8.66
N ILE A 15 0.27 -4.70 -9.25
CA ILE A 15 0.72 -3.30 -9.10
C ILE A 15 -0.38 -2.34 -9.54
N SER A 16 -0.96 -2.55 -10.73
CA SER A 16 -2.05 -1.71 -11.24
C SER A 16 -3.27 -1.70 -10.32
N ARG A 17 -3.59 -2.81 -9.64
CA ARG A 17 -4.73 -2.88 -8.72
C ARG A 17 -4.43 -2.30 -7.35
N PHE A 18 -3.18 -2.36 -6.91
CA PHE A 18 -2.72 -1.77 -5.67
C PHE A 18 -2.64 -0.24 -5.76
N THR A 19 -2.20 0.29 -6.90
CA THR A 19 -1.99 1.74 -7.13
C THR A 19 -3.26 2.50 -7.55
N ASP A 20 -4.32 1.81 -7.93
CA ASP A 20 -5.59 2.44 -8.30
C ASP A 20 -6.35 2.94 -7.05
N LEU A 21 -6.27 4.25 -6.80
CA LEU A 21 -6.94 4.93 -5.68
C LEU A 21 -8.48 4.89 -5.75
N ASN A 22 -9.06 4.53 -6.90
CA ASN A 22 -10.51 4.37 -7.01
C ASN A 22 -10.99 2.98 -6.57
N ARG A 23 -10.07 2.05 -6.28
CA ARG A 23 -10.40 0.73 -5.74
C ARG A 23 -10.56 0.77 -4.24
N ASP A 24 -11.38 -0.15 -3.73
CA ASP A 24 -11.54 -0.36 -2.30
C ASP A 24 -10.20 -0.75 -1.63
N CYS A 25 -9.99 -0.23 -0.42
CA CYS A 25 -8.77 -0.43 0.36
C CYS A 25 -8.50 -1.93 0.62
N VAL A 26 -9.54 -2.74 0.83
CA VAL A 26 -9.42 -4.20 1.06
C VAL A 26 -8.81 -4.90 -0.17
N SER A 27 -9.28 -4.58 -1.38
CA SER A 27 -8.71 -5.08 -2.63
C SER A 27 -7.28 -4.59 -2.81
N ARG A 28 -6.98 -3.34 -2.49
CA ARG A 28 -5.62 -2.77 -2.63
C ARG A 28 -4.64 -3.48 -1.69
N VAL A 29 -5.00 -3.70 -0.42
CA VAL A 29 -4.21 -4.50 0.55
C VAL A 29 -3.97 -5.90 0.04
N LYS A 30 -5.01 -6.56 -0.49
CA LYS A 30 -4.89 -7.92 -1.00
C LYS A 30 -3.82 -8.00 -2.09
N HIS A 31 -3.78 -7.04 -3.01
CA HIS A 31 -2.77 -7.01 -4.07
C HIS A 31 -1.39 -6.63 -3.54
N LEU A 32 -1.30 -5.75 -2.54
CA LEU A 32 -0.03 -5.47 -1.85
C LEU A 32 0.54 -6.75 -1.20
N LYS A 33 -0.29 -7.52 -0.49
CA LYS A 33 0.11 -8.82 0.09
C LYS A 33 0.64 -9.79 -0.97
N ILE A 34 -0.07 -9.94 -2.09
CA ILE A 34 0.37 -10.78 -3.23
C ILE A 34 1.74 -10.31 -3.76
N LEU A 35 1.95 -9.00 -3.90
CA LEU A 35 3.22 -8.44 -4.36
C LEU A 35 4.34 -8.75 -3.35
N LEU A 36 4.12 -8.47 -2.07
CA LEU A 36 5.11 -8.70 -1.03
C LEU A 36 5.39 -10.19 -0.78
N ASP A 37 4.48 -11.10 -1.12
CA ASP A 37 4.74 -12.55 -1.07
C ASP A 37 5.53 -13.05 -2.29
N THR A 38 5.43 -12.35 -3.42
CA THR A 38 6.01 -12.78 -4.70
C THR A 38 7.41 -12.21 -4.94
N LEU A 39 7.63 -10.96 -4.55
CA LEU A 39 8.83 -10.19 -4.84
C LEU A 39 10.00 -10.56 -3.90
N THR A 40 11.22 -10.40 -4.39
CA THR A 40 12.43 -10.46 -3.56
C THR A 40 12.52 -9.25 -2.63
N THR A 41 13.31 -9.32 -1.56
CA THR A 41 13.46 -8.20 -0.62
C THR A 41 13.80 -6.88 -1.31
N ASN A 42 14.73 -6.87 -2.28
CA ASN A 42 15.11 -5.65 -2.99
C ASN A 42 13.96 -5.08 -3.83
N GLU A 43 13.22 -5.94 -4.54
CA GLU A 43 12.07 -5.53 -5.33
C GLU A 43 10.93 -5.00 -4.45
N LYS A 44 10.73 -5.55 -3.24
CA LYS A 44 9.75 -5.01 -2.28
C LYS A 44 10.13 -3.59 -1.84
N ARG A 45 11.41 -3.35 -1.54
CA ARG A 45 11.90 -2.01 -1.16
C ARG A 45 11.66 -1.02 -2.29
N GLN A 46 12.02 -1.40 -3.52
CA GLN A 46 11.79 -0.58 -4.70
C GLN A 46 10.30 -0.29 -4.93
N LEU A 47 9.43 -1.30 -4.80
CA LEU A 47 7.98 -1.12 -4.92
C LEU A 47 7.44 -0.09 -3.91
N LEU A 48 7.85 -0.19 -2.65
CA LEU A 48 7.39 0.71 -1.59
C LEU A 48 7.94 2.13 -1.75
N ASP A 49 9.13 2.28 -2.31
CA ASP A 49 9.73 3.58 -2.64
C ASP A 49 8.98 4.24 -3.82
N GLU A 50 8.78 3.50 -4.92
CA GLU A 50 8.09 3.97 -6.14
C GLU A 50 6.60 4.29 -5.90
N HIS A 51 5.95 3.56 -5.00
CA HIS A 51 4.52 3.72 -4.68
C HIS A 51 4.29 4.08 -3.20
N SER A 52 5.19 4.89 -2.66
CA SER A 52 5.15 5.36 -1.28
C SER A 52 3.84 6.09 -0.98
N PHE A 53 3.40 6.98 -1.88
CA PHE A 53 2.14 7.70 -1.78
C PHE A 53 0.94 6.74 -1.65
N GLU A 54 0.80 5.80 -2.58
CA GLU A 54 -0.32 4.85 -2.58
C GLU A 54 -0.30 3.95 -1.35
N THR A 55 0.89 3.59 -0.87
CA THR A 55 1.06 2.80 0.36
C THR A 55 0.59 3.55 1.59
N PHE A 56 1.02 4.80 1.77
CA PHE A 56 0.63 5.61 2.93
C PHE A 56 -0.84 6.01 2.89
N HIS A 57 -1.36 6.40 1.73
CA HIS A 57 -2.79 6.63 1.56
C HIS A 57 -3.61 5.39 1.95
N LEU A 58 -3.12 4.19 1.61
CA LEU A 58 -3.78 2.94 1.98
C LEU A 58 -3.75 2.70 3.50
N VAL A 59 -2.64 3.03 4.18
CA VAL A 59 -2.55 2.97 5.65
C VAL A 59 -3.56 3.93 6.28
N ASP A 60 -3.64 5.17 5.79
CA ASP A 60 -4.58 6.17 6.27
C ASP A 60 -6.02 5.72 6.05
N GLU A 61 -6.38 5.21 4.87
CA GLU A 61 -7.72 4.68 4.59
C GLU A 61 -8.08 3.55 5.55
N LEU A 62 -7.17 2.60 5.80
CA LEU A 62 -7.44 1.43 6.65
C LEU A 62 -7.51 1.77 8.15
N LEU A 63 -6.77 2.79 8.60
CA LEU A 63 -6.71 3.17 10.01
C LEU A 63 -7.70 4.28 10.37
N LEU A 64 -7.97 5.21 9.45
CA LEU A 64 -8.83 6.39 9.68
C LEU A 64 -10.28 6.18 9.23
N ALA A 65 -10.59 5.23 8.35
CA ALA A 65 -11.99 4.89 8.01
C ALA A 65 -12.77 4.25 9.18
N ASN A 66 -12.08 3.94 10.28
CA ASN A 66 -12.66 3.26 11.44
C ASN A 66 -13.62 4.08 12.32
N ASP A 67 -13.93 5.31 11.96
CA ASP A 67 -14.80 6.16 12.79
C ASP A 67 -16.29 5.82 12.66
N VAL A 68 -16.75 5.09 11.63
CA VAL A 68 -18.21 4.83 11.46
C VAL A 68 -18.51 3.47 10.79
N SER A 69 -18.96 2.52 11.62
CA SER A 69 -19.78 1.32 11.30
C SER A 69 -19.10 -0.07 11.39
N SER A 70 -19.79 -0.98 12.10
CA SER A 70 -19.54 -2.42 12.29
C SER A 70 -18.21 -2.87 12.91
N GLN A 71 -18.26 -3.22 14.21
CA GLN A 71 -17.13 -3.56 15.09
C GLN A 71 -16.22 -4.76 14.70
N ILE A 72 -16.48 -5.47 13.59
CA ILE A 72 -15.67 -6.65 13.18
C ILE A 72 -14.87 -6.36 11.92
N ASP A 73 -15.50 -5.88 10.85
CA ASP A 73 -14.81 -5.55 9.59
C ASP A 73 -13.80 -4.42 9.81
N SER A 74 -14.17 -3.45 10.65
CA SER A 74 -13.32 -2.39 11.19
C SER A 74 -12.04 -2.89 11.88
N ALA A 75 -12.09 -4.03 12.56
CA ALA A 75 -10.91 -4.60 13.22
C ALA A 75 -9.96 -5.26 12.22
N ILE A 76 -10.51 -5.92 11.18
CA ILE A 76 -9.74 -6.57 10.11
C ILE A 76 -9.05 -5.52 9.22
N GLU A 77 -9.73 -4.42 8.94
CA GLU A 77 -9.18 -3.28 8.22
C GLU A 77 -8.06 -2.61 9.03
N ALA A 78 -8.26 -2.38 10.32
CA ALA A 78 -7.21 -1.86 11.19
C ALA A 78 -5.99 -2.79 11.27
N GLU A 79 -6.20 -4.10 11.42
CA GLU A 79 -5.11 -5.08 11.38
C GLU A 79 -4.36 -5.03 10.04
N SER A 80 -5.09 -4.87 8.94
CA SER A 80 -4.50 -4.73 7.60
C SER A 80 -3.72 -3.41 7.44
N GLY A 81 -4.19 -2.32 8.05
CA GLY A 81 -3.50 -1.03 8.11
C GLY A 81 -2.20 -1.13 8.91
N LEU A 82 -2.26 -1.73 10.11
CA LEU A 82 -1.09 -1.97 10.96
C LEU A 82 -0.06 -2.86 10.27
N TRP A 83 -0.52 -3.94 9.62
CA TRP A 83 0.35 -4.81 8.84
C TRP A 83 1.04 -4.04 7.70
N THR A 84 0.29 -3.21 6.97
CA THR A 84 0.85 -2.40 5.86
C THR A 84 1.92 -1.44 6.38
N LEU A 85 1.64 -0.77 7.49
CA LEU A 85 2.60 0.11 8.16
C LEU A 85 3.85 -0.64 8.64
N GLU A 86 3.68 -1.84 9.21
CA GLU A 86 4.82 -2.70 9.59
C GLU A 86 5.71 -3.02 8.39
N GLN A 87 5.12 -3.34 7.22
CA GLN A 87 5.90 -3.60 6.01
C GLN A 87 6.72 -2.39 5.59
N VAL A 88 6.14 -1.19 5.64
CA VAL A 88 6.88 0.06 5.37
C VAL A 88 8.02 0.25 6.36
N LEU A 89 7.77 0.11 7.66
CA LEU A 89 8.79 0.27 8.70
C LEU A 89 9.93 -0.76 8.60
N CYS A 90 9.63 -1.98 8.14
CA CYS A 90 10.62 -3.05 8.01
C CYS A 90 11.44 -2.95 6.72
N LEU A 91 10.82 -2.52 5.62
CA LEU A 91 11.42 -2.56 4.28
C LEU A 91 11.95 -1.19 3.85
N ALA A 92 11.26 -0.11 4.18
CA ALA A 92 11.58 1.25 3.76
C ALA A 92 11.44 2.25 4.94
N PRO A 93 12.14 2.04 6.07
CA PRO A 93 12.09 2.94 7.23
C PRO A 93 12.50 4.38 6.89
N GLU A 94 13.32 4.57 5.86
CA GLU A 94 13.73 5.87 5.36
C GLU A 94 12.56 6.77 4.93
N LEU A 95 11.45 6.17 4.47
CA LEU A 95 10.27 6.91 4.01
C LEU A 95 9.50 7.60 5.15
N VAL A 96 9.65 7.11 6.38
CA VAL A 96 8.96 7.67 7.56
C VAL A 96 9.76 8.82 8.18
N GLY A 97 11.09 8.78 8.04
CA GLY A 97 12.00 9.77 8.64
C GLY A 97 12.38 10.94 7.75
N SER A 98 12.11 10.88 6.44
CA SER A 98 12.52 11.89 5.45
C SER A 98 11.69 13.18 5.47
N GLY A 99 10.60 13.25 6.25
CA GLY A 99 9.75 14.44 6.35
C GLY A 99 8.82 14.67 5.14
N GLU A 100 9.01 13.94 4.03
CA GLU A 100 8.08 13.96 2.90
C GLU A 100 6.67 13.53 3.32
N PHE A 101 6.55 12.72 4.37
CA PHE A 101 5.29 12.28 4.99
C PHE A 101 4.41 13.42 5.55
N PHE A 102 4.98 14.58 5.91
CA PHE A 102 4.22 15.70 6.51
C PHE A 102 3.96 16.89 5.57
N GLU A 103 4.58 16.95 4.38
CA GLU A 103 4.33 18.04 3.42
C GLU A 103 3.13 17.80 2.49
N PHE A 104 2.54 16.61 2.49
CA PHE A 104 1.44 16.28 1.57
C PHE A 104 0.06 16.94 1.82
N PRO A 105 -0.26 17.62 2.95
CA PRO A 105 -1.49 18.42 3.00
C PRO A 105 -1.36 19.77 2.26
N ALA A 106 -0.15 20.24 1.92
CA ALA A 106 0.04 21.62 1.45
C ALA A 106 -0.17 21.81 -0.06
N ILE A 107 -0.08 20.76 -0.87
CA ILE A 107 -0.13 20.88 -2.35
C ILE A 107 -1.49 20.58 -2.99
N PHE A 108 -2.48 20.14 -2.22
CA PHE A 108 -3.84 19.87 -2.75
C PHE A 108 -4.88 20.96 -2.41
N LEU A 109 -4.50 22.00 -1.64
CA LEU A 109 -5.41 23.08 -1.22
C LEU A 109 -5.31 24.38 -2.03
N ASP A 110 -4.44 24.46 -3.05
CA ASP A 110 -4.27 25.66 -3.89
C ASP A 110 -4.89 25.53 -5.30
N SER A 111 -5.82 24.58 -5.49
CA SER A 111 -6.56 24.44 -6.75
C SER A 111 -8.05 24.21 -6.52
N GLN A 112 -8.70 25.21 -5.90
CA GLN A 112 -10.05 25.67 -6.26
C GLN A 112 -10.35 27.07 -5.75
#